data_AF-A0A8T6F4T0-F1
#
_entry.id   AF-A0A8T6F4T0-F1
#
_cell.length_a   1.000
_cell.length_b   1.000
_cell.length_c   1.000
_cell.angle_alpha   90.00
_cell.angle_beta   90.00
_cell.angle_gamma   90.00
#
_symmetry.space_group_name_H-M   'P 1'
#
loop_
_entity.id
_entity.type
_entity.pdbx_description
1 polymer ?
#
loop_
_entity_poly.entity_id
_entity_poly.type
_entity_poly.pdbx_seq_one_letter_code
_entity_poly.pdbx_strand_id
1 'polypeptide(L)'
;MSSERGSSALYTPGIALLPDDFPHRLTALKETTGLTWEGMACSIGVDPRQLQQWRRGGWPNGGAMLALVDLATLVPGGLGILLGCDLLVIRRHGPSSGEREGAAA
;
A
#
# COMPACT_ATOMS: atom_id res chain seq x y z
N MET A 1 -28.38 32.76 7.46
CA MET A 1 -27.27 31.97 8.05
C MET A 1 -27.63 30.49 7.88
N SER A 2 -27.27 29.92 6.73
CA SER A 2 -27.53 28.51 6.42
C SER A 2 -26.24 27.74 6.69
N SER A 3 -26.10 27.20 7.89
CA SER A 3 -24.99 26.29 8.21
C SER A 3 -25.26 24.98 7.50
N GLU A 4 -24.56 24.79 6.38
CA GLU A 4 -24.37 23.50 5.75
C GLU A 4 -23.82 22.54 6.81
N ARG A 5 -24.66 21.60 7.27
CA ARG A 5 -24.21 20.52 8.14
C ARG A 5 -23.21 19.71 7.33
N GLY A 6 -21.95 19.84 7.73
CA GLY A 6 -20.82 19.12 7.17
C GLY A 6 -21.18 17.66 6.98
N SER A 7 -21.05 17.22 5.74
CA SER A 7 -21.06 15.82 5.37
C SER A 7 -19.92 15.15 6.13
N SER A 8 -20.20 14.60 7.31
CA SER A 8 -19.34 13.62 7.94
C SER A 8 -19.36 12.41 7.02
N ALA A 9 -18.49 12.43 6.01
CA ALA A 9 -18.07 11.24 5.32
C ALA A 9 -17.56 10.31 6.41
N LEU A 10 -18.39 9.33 6.78
CA LEU A 10 -18.01 8.20 7.58
C LEU A 10 -16.78 7.62 6.90
N TYR A 11 -15.59 7.92 7.43
CA TYR A 11 -14.36 7.22 7.12
C TYR A 11 -14.59 5.79 7.60
N THR A 12 -15.21 4.99 6.73
CA THR A 12 -15.20 3.56 6.88
C THR A 12 -13.72 3.21 6.79
N PRO A 13 -13.09 2.63 7.83
CA PRO A 13 -11.68 2.29 7.77
C PRO A 13 -11.50 1.44 6.51
N GLY A 14 -10.85 2.01 5.50
CA GLY A 14 -10.58 1.32 4.26
C GLY A 14 -9.77 0.09 4.64
N ILE A 15 -10.29 -1.10 4.32
CA ILE A 15 -9.50 -2.32 4.45
C ILE A 15 -8.30 -2.08 3.54
N ALA A 16 -7.11 -1.98 4.13
CA ALA A 16 -5.88 -1.74 3.38
C ALA A 16 -5.62 -2.98 2.53
N LEU A 17 -6.02 -2.98 1.26
CA LEU A 17 -5.81 -4.08 0.30
C LEU A 17 -4.31 -4.25 0.04
N LEU A 18 -3.68 -5.01 0.93
CA LEU A 18 -2.32 -5.49 0.73
C LEU A 18 -2.34 -6.66 -0.25
N PRO A 19 -1.26 -6.86 -1.03
CA PRO A 19 -1.16 -7.99 -1.91
C PRO A 19 -1.07 -9.30 -1.11
N ASP A 20 -1.60 -10.40 -1.65
CA ASP A 20 -1.67 -11.70 -0.97
C ASP A 20 -0.29 -12.25 -0.58
N ASP A 21 0.76 -11.86 -1.31
CA ASP A 21 2.15 -12.21 -1.05
C ASP A 21 2.88 -11.25 -0.08
N PHE A 22 2.15 -10.32 0.55
CA PHE A 22 2.70 -9.38 1.52
C PHE A 22 3.57 -10.02 2.63
N PRO A 23 3.19 -11.17 3.25
CA PRO A 23 4.05 -11.82 4.24
C PRO A 23 5.41 -12.27 3.69
N HIS A 24 5.43 -12.70 2.42
CA HIS A 24 6.66 -13.10 1.74
C HIS A 24 7.53 -11.88 1.43
N ARG A 25 6.91 -10.79 0.94
CA ARG A 25 7.60 -9.51 0.68
C ARG A 25 8.23 -8.94 1.95
N LEU A 26 7.51 -8.99 3.08
CA LEU A 26 8.02 -8.57 4.37
C LEU A 26 9.24 -9.41 4.81
N THR A 27 9.24 -10.70 4.50
CA THR A 27 10.38 -11.60 4.77
C THR A 27 11.58 -11.28 3.89
N ALA A 28 11.37 -11.07 2.59
CA ALA A 28 12.43 -10.64 1.67
C ALA A 28 13.04 -9.29 2.07
N LEU A 29 12.21 -8.37 2.59
CA LEU A 29 12.67 -7.07 3.10
C LEU A 29 13.58 -7.22 4.32
N LYS A 30 13.22 -8.12 5.24
CA LYS A 30 14.03 -8.44 6.42
C LYS A 30 15.38 -9.03 6.04
N GLU A 31 15.41 -9.85 5.00
CA GLU A 31 16.66 -10.41 4.46
C GLU A 31 17.51 -9.33 3.79
N THR A 32 16.90 -8.43 3.02
CA THR A 32 17.59 -7.33 2.33
C THR A 32 18.21 -6.33 3.31
N THR A 33 17.51 -6.00 4.38
CA THR A 33 17.97 -5.05 5.41
C THR A 33 18.96 -5.68 6.40
N GLY A 34 19.08 -7.00 6.44
CA GLY A 34 19.89 -7.72 7.43
C GLY A 34 19.36 -7.60 8.87
N LEU A 35 18.19 -6.97 9.09
CA LEU A 35 17.64 -6.76 10.41
C LEU A 35 17.07 -8.06 11.00
N THR A 36 17.04 -8.14 12.33
CA THR A 36 16.18 -9.12 13.02
C THR A 36 14.73 -8.66 12.96
N TRP A 37 13.79 -9.56 13.22
CA TRP A 37 12.37 -9.19 13.28
C TRP A 37 12.08 -8.15 14.37
N GLU A 38 12.72 -8.28 15.54
CA GLU A 38 12.63 -7.27 16.60
C GLU A 38 13.29 -5.95 16.20
N GLY A 39 14.44 -6.01 15.55
CA GLY A 39 15.13 -4.82 15.04
C GLY A 39 14.26 -4.07 14.03
N MET A 40 13.64 -4.78 13.10
CA MET A 40 12.70 -4.21 12.13
C MET A 40 11.48 -3.59 12.83
N ALA A 41 10.88 -4.28 13.81
CA ALA A 41 9.74 -3.77 14.58
C ALA A 41 10.12 -2.47 15.31
N CYS A 42 11.29 -2.45 15.95
CA CYS A 42 11.83 -1.30 16.66
C CYS A 42 12.11 -0.13 15.70
N SER A 43 12.71 -0.40 14.53
CA SER A 43 13.00 0.63 13.52
C SER A 43 11.76 1.35 12.99
N ILE A 44 10.60 0.68 13.00
CA ILE A 44 9.35 1.26 12.48
C ILE A 44 8.32 1.56 13.57
N GLY A 45 8.71 1.43 14.84
CA GLY A 45 7.87 1.76 15.99
C GLY A 45 6.63 0.88 16.16
N VAL A 46 6.66 -0.37 15.70
CA VAL A 46 5.53 -1.32 15.84
C VAL A 46 5.84 -2.39 16.86
N ASP A 47 4.79 -2.95 17.48
CA ASP A 47 4.94 -4.05 18.41
C ASP A 47 5.40 -5.33 17.67
N PRO A 48 6.40 -6.07 18.17
CA PRO A 48 6.87 -7.31 17.55
C PRO A 48 5.76 -8.35 17.30
N ARG A 49 4.70 -8.36 18.13
CA ARG A 49 3.53 -9.23 17.96
C ARG A 49 2.68 -8.80 16.77
N GLN A 50 2.54 -7.49 16.52
CA GLN A 50 1.86 -6.99 15.32
C GLN A 50 2.63 -7.41 14.07
N LEU A 51 3.95 -7.26 14.07
CA LEU A 51 4.79 -7.71 12.97
C LEU A 51 4.71 -9.24 12.77
N GLN A 52 4.63 -10.01 13.85
CA GLN A 52 4.39 -11.46 13.79
C GLN A 52 3.01 -11.80 13.21
N GLN A 53 1.99 -11.01 13.52
CA GLN A 53 0.64 -11.18 12.97
C GLN A 53 0.66 -10.96 11.45
N TRP A 54 1.38 -9.95 10.97
CA TRP A 54 1.53 -9.67 9.54
C TRP A 54 2.22 -10.79 8.78
N ARG A 55 3.25 -11.38 9.37
CA ARG A 55 3.93 -12.57 8.84
C ARG A 55 3.01 -13.78 8.71
N ARG A 56 1.93 -13.83 9.49
CA ARG A 56 0.92 -14.90 9.44
C ARG A 56 -0.26 -14.57 8.52
N GLY A 57 -0.20 -13.46 7.78
CA GLY A 57 -1.28 -13.01 6.90
C GLY A 57 -2.28 -12.06 7.57
N GLY A 58 -1.98 -11.57 8.78
CA GLY A 58 -2.75 -10.51 9.41
C GLY A 58 -2.53 -9.16 8.74
N TRP A 59 -3.54 -8.29 8.81
CA TRP A 59 -3.56 -7.03 8.10
C TRP A 59 -3.16 -5.89 9.05
N PRO A 60 -2.31 -4.94 8.63
CA PRO A 60 -2.02 -3.74 9.40
C PRO A 60 -3.27 -2.86 9.50
N ASN A 61 -3.41 -2.21 10.65
CA ASN A 61 -4.41 -1.15 10.80
C ASN A 61 -3.91 0.17 10.18
N GLY A 62 -4.77 1.18 10.12
CA GLY A 62 -4.42 2.47 9.49
C GLY A 62 -3.19 3.16 10.10
N GLY A 63 -2.93 3.02 11.40
CA GLY A 63 -1.72 3.56 12.04
C GLY A 63 -0.46 2.78 11.64
N ALA A 64 -0.57 1.47 11.55
CA ALA A 64 0.51 0.59 11.10
C ALA A 64 0.87 0.77 9.62
N MET A 65 -0.05 1.26 8.78
CA MET A 65 0.26 1.58 7.39
C MET A 65 1.32 2.68 7.28
N LEU A 66 1.34 3.66 8.18
CA LEU A 66 2.39 4.69 8.22
C LEU A 66 3.75 4.08 8.56
N ALA A 67 3.79 3.13 9.49
CA ALA A 67 5.01 2.40 9.81
C ALA A 67 5.56 1.60 8.61
N LEU A 68 4.69 1.09 7.73
CA LEU A 68 5.11 0.45 6.47
C LEU A 68 5.71 1.44 5.47
N VAL A 69 5.23 2.69 5.46
CA VAL A 69 5.84 3.78 4.66
C VAL A 69 7.25 4.05 5.16
N ASP A 70 7.44 4.20 6.47
CA ASP A 70 8.75 4.41 7.08
C ASP A 70 9.68 3.23 6.79
N LEU A 71 9.17 2.00 6.92
CA LEU A 71 9.91 0.78 6.59
C LEU A 71 10.44 0.80 5.15
N ALA A 72 9.60 1.22 4.21
CA ALA A 72 9.94 1.31 2.81
C ALA A 72 11.02 2.36 2.52
N THR A 73 11.10 3.45 3.29
CA THR A 73 12.17 4.45 3.09
C THR A 73 13.57 3.90 3.37
N LEU A 74 13.67 2.82 4.15
CA LEU A 74 14.93 2.16 4.49
C LEU A 74 15.46 1.24 3.38
N VAL A 75 14.68 0.99 2.32
CA VAL A 75 15.02 0.00 1.30
C VAL A 75 15.03 0.63 -0.11
N PRO A 76 16.10 0.42 -0.90
CA PRO A 76 16.11 0.84 -2.30
C PRO A 76 14.98 0.12 -3.07
N GLY A 77 14.06 0.90 -3.66
CA GLY A 77 12.82 0.41 -4.29
C GLY A 77 11.55 0.69 -3.49
N GLY A 78 11.67 1.13 -2.24
CA GLY A 78 10.58 1.77 -1.50
C GLY A 78 9.35 0.89 -1.26
N LEU A 79 8.18 1.55 -1.18
CA LEU A 79 6.89 0.89 -1.01
C LEU A 79 6.54 0.00 -2.21
N GLY A 80 7.16 0.22 -3.37
CA GLY A 80 6.91 -0.58 -4.56
C GLY A 80 7.28 -2.04 -4.40
N ILE A 81 8.33 -2.33 -3.62
CA ILE A 81 8.71 -3.70 -3.28
C ILE A 81 7.71 -4.32 -2.30
N LEU A 82 7.28 -3.55 -1.30
CA LEU A 82 6.46 -4.04 -0.20
C LEU A 82 4.97 -4.22 -0.59
N LEU A 83 4.43 -3.28 -1.35
CA LEU A 83 3.03 -3.23 -1.77
C LEU A 83 2.81 -3.77 -3.18
N GLY A 84 3.89 -4.11 -3.89
CA GLY A 84 3.82 -4.53 -5.28
C GLY A 84 3.20 -3.44 -6.15
N CYS A 85 3.90 -2.30 -6.28
CA CYS A 85 3.44 -1.23 -7.16
C CYS A 85 3.43 -1.67 -8.63
N ASP A 86 2.40 -2.42 -8.99
CA ASP A 86 1.69 -2.35 -10.26
C ASP A 86 0.43 -1.49 -10.04
N LEU A 87 0.59 -0.31 -9.44
CA LEU A 87 -0.47 0.72 -9.35
C LEU A 87 -0.83 1.30 -10.74
N LEU A 88 -0.41 0.65 -11.84
CA LEU A 88 -0.70 1.03 -13.22
C LEU A 88 -1.98 0.40 -13.79
N VAL A 89 -2.79 -0.28 -12.98
CA VAL A 89 -4.21 -0.50 -13.30
C VAL A 89 -5.13 0.50 -12.57
N ILE A 90 -4.65 1.73 -12.35
CA ILE A 90 -5.57 2.85 -12.53
C ILE A 90 -5.85 2.87 -14.03
N ARG A 91 -6.91 2.19 -14.46
CA ARG A 91 -7.44 2.27 -15.83
C ARG A 91 -7.42 3.74 -16.26
N ARG A 92 -6.41 4.12 -17.06
CA ARG A 92 -6.59 5.19 -18.02
C ARG A 92 -7.57 4.64 -19.04
N HIS A 93 -8.85 4.81 -18.74
CA HIS A 93 -9.86 4.94 -19.79
C HIS A 93 -9.57 6.27 -20.50
N GLY A 94 -8.48 6.31 -21.25
CA GLY A 94 -8.30 7.30 -22.30
C GLY A 94 -9.24 6.90 -23.44
N PRO A 95 -10.00 7.85 -24.02
CA PRO A 95 -10.84 7.52 -25.16
C PRO A 95 -9.93 7.03 -26.29
N SER A 96 -10.22 5.84 -26.80
CA SER A 96 -9.61 5.37 -28.04
C SER A 96 -10.18 6.24 -29.16
N SER A 97 -9.52 7.38 -29.40
CA SER A 97 -9.65 8.17 -30.61
C SER A 97 -9.19 7.29 -31.77
N GLY A 98 -10.17 6.63 -32.39
CA GLY A 98 -9.95 5.68 -33.47
C GLY A 98 -11.10 5.70 -34.47
N GLU A 99 -11.57 6.88 -34.87
CA GLU A 99 -12.38 7.04 -36.09
C GLU A 99 -11.91 8.28 -36.85
N ARG A 100 -10.73 8.17 -37.44
CA ARG A 100 -10.49 8.74 -38.77
C ARG A 100 -10.25 7.55 -39.68
N GLU A 101 -11.20 7.26 -40.57
CA GLU A 101 -10.96 7.17 -42.02
C GLU A 101 -12.24 6.72 -42.74
N GLY A 102 -12.60 7.40 -43.83
CA GLY A 102 -13.40 6.80 -44.90
C GLY A 102 -14.81 7.35 -45.16
N ALA A 103 -14.90 8.52 -45.79
CA ALA A 103 -15.87 8.74 -46.88
C ALA A 103 -15.42 9.97 -47.69
N ALA A 104 -14.42 9.74 -48.54
CA ALA A 104 -14.12 10.61 -49.66
C ALA A 104 -14.91 10.13 -50.88
N ALA A 105 -15.49 11.10 -51.59
CA ALA A 105 -16.04 11.08 -52.96
C ALA A 105 -17.33 10.27 -53.19
#